data_AF-A0A554M4X0-F1
#
_entry.id   AF-A0A554M4X0-F1
#
_cell.length_a   1.000
_cell.length_b   1.000
_cell.length_c   1.000
_cell.angle_alpha   90.00
_cell.angle_beta   90.00
_cell.angle_gamma   90.00
#
_symmetry.space_group_name_H-M   'P 1'
#
loop_
_entity.id
_entity.type
_entity.pdbx_description
1 polymer ?
#
loop_
_entity_poly.entity_id
_entity_poly.type
_entity_poly.pdbx_seq_one_letter_code
_entity_poly.pdbx_strand_id
1 'polypeptide(L)'
;MYDRRNRLSRQVVTEVKNHFPGHVFESVIPRSVRLAEAPSFGKSILSFDSFSKGARAYKSLAKEVIQRTKNEEKKSVQGGAASGGKRFIV
;
A
#
# COMPACT_ATOMS: atom_id res chain seq x y z
N MET A 1 3.66 5.91 5.70
CA MET A 1 4.18 6.85 4.67
C MET A 1 5.70 6.87 4.70
N TYR A 2 6.34 6.65 3.56
CA TYR A 2 7.78 6.47 3.44
C TYR A 2 8.53 7.73 2.99
N ASP A 3 9.68 7.98 3.62
CA ASP A 3 10.66 8.98 3.17
C ASP A 3 11.99 8.30 2.84
N ARG A 4 12.41 8.40 1.57
CA ARG A 4 13.66 7.79 1.08
C ARG A 4 14.90 8.45 1.68
N ARG A 5 14.83 9.72 2.09
CA ARG A 5 15.96 10.46 2.65
C ARG A 5 16.26 10.04 4.08
N ASN A 6 15.25 9.51 4.79
CA ASN A 6 15.41 9.09 6.17
C ASN A 6 15.92 7.64 6.25
N ARG A 7 17.09 7.45 6.90
CA ARG A 7 17.69 6.13 7.11
C ARG A 7 16.82 5.24 8.02
N LEU A 8 16.20 5.83 9.05
CA LEU A 8 15.33 5.10 9.97
C LEU A 8 14.10 4.55 9.23
N SER A 9 13.50 5.34 8.33
CA SER A 9 12.37 4.89 7.52
C SER A 9 12.74 3.67 6.65
N ARG A 10 13.96 3.60 6.14
CA ARG A 10 14.45 2.42 5.41
C ARG A 10 14.59 1.21 6.31
N GLN A 11 15.18 1.37 7.50
CA GLN A 11 15.36 0.27 8.45
C GLN A 11 14.02 -0.31 8.91
N VAL A 12 13.07 0.55 9.27
CA VAL A 12 11.72 0.15 9.69
C VAL A 12 11.00 -0.62 8.58
N VAL A 13 11.06 -0.17 7.33
CA VAL A 13 10.43 -0.89 6.20
C VAL A 13 11.03 -2.28 6.04
N THR A 14 12.36 -2.41 6.09
CA THR A 14 13.03 -3.72 6.00
C THR A 14 12.62 -4.63 7.15
N GLU A 15 12.61 -4.13 8.37
CA GLU A 15 12.27 -4.91 9.56
C GLU A 15 10.80 -5.38 9.53
N VAL A 16 9.87 -4.50 9.15
CA VAL A 16 8.45 -4.86 9.01
C VAL A 16 8.25 -5.90 7.91
N LYS A 17 8.95 -5.78 6.77
CA LYS A 17 8.90 -6.79 5.71
C LYS A 17 9.43 -8.15 6.16
N ASN A 18 10.51 -8.17 6.95
CA ASN A 18 11.11 -9.40 7.48
C ASN A 18 10.23 -10.05 8.54
N HIS A 19 9.59 -9.25 9.40
CA HIS A 19 8.77 -9.75 10.51
C HIS A 19 7.38 -10.24 10.06
N PHE A 20 6.81 -9.64 9.00
CA PHE A 20 5.47 -9.94 8.50
C PHE A 20 5.47 -10.39 7.03
N PRO A 21 6.13 -11.52 6.69
CA PRO A 21 6.21 -11.99 5.30
C PRO A 21 4.80 -12.29 4.75
N GLY A 22 4.55 -11.88 3.51
CA GLY A 22 3.25 -12.08 2.85
C GLY A 22 2.10 -11.17 3.31
N HIS A 23 2.25 -10.49 4.44
CA HIS A 23 1.25 -9.56 4.98
C HIS A 23 1.51 -8.10 4.63
N VAL A 24 2.72 -7.76 4.20
CA VAL A 24 3.10 -6.42 3.76
C VAL A 24 2.93 -6.29 2.24
N PHE A 25 2.50 -5.13 1.78
CA PHE A 25 2.42 -4.79 0.36
C PHE A 25 3.80 -4.34 -0.17
N GLU A 26 4.08 -4.63 -1.44
CA GLU A 26 5.29 -4.16 -2.09
C GLU A 26 5.19 -2.67 -2.48
N SER A 27 3.98 -2.20 -2.72
CA SER A 27 3.69 -0.80 -3.04
C SER A 27 3.91 0.11 -1.83
N VAL A 28 4.92 0.99 -1.92
CA VAL A 28 5.25 1.95 -0.86
C VAL A 28 4.67 3.34 -1.17
N ILE A 29 3.93 3.93 -0.22
CA ILE A 29 3.36 5.28 -0.38
C ILE A 29 4.37 6.35 0.06
N PRO A 30 4.91 7.17 -0.86
CA PRO A 30 5.89 8.20 -0.52
C PRO A 30 5.21 9.38 0.18
N ARG A 31 5.97 10.07 1.04
CA ARG A 31 5.61 11.41 1.53
C ARG A 31 5.54 12.37 0.34
N SER A 32 4.40 13.03 0.15
CA SER A 32 4.15 13.96 -0.95
C SER A 32 3.31 15.13 -0.46
N VAL A 33 3.71 16.36 -0.79
CA VAL A 33 2.98 17.59 -0.43
C VAL A 33 1.58 17.60 -1.05
N ARG A 34 1.47 17.33 -2.36
CA ARG A 34 0.18 17.22 -3.07
C ARG A 34 -0.77 16.19 -2.44
N LEU A 35 -0.23 15.07 -1.95
CA LEU A 35 -1.02 14.06 -1.24
C LEU A 35 -1.50 14.54 0.14
N ALA A 36 -0.70 15.34 0.84
CA ALA A 36 -1.08 15.94 2.11
C ALA A 36 -2.09 17.09 1.95
N GLU A 37 -2.05 17.80 0.81
CA GLU A 37 -2.96 18.93 0.51
C GLU A 37 -4.32 18.49 -0.03
N ALA A 38 -4.40 17.37 -0.75
CA ALA A 38 -5.64 16.90 -1.38
C ALA A 38 -6.86 16.84 -0.42
N PRO A 39 -6.74 16.37 0.85
CA PRO A 39 -7.85 16.39 1.82
C PRO A 39 -8.39 17.79 2.11
N SER A 40 -7.52 18.81 2.16
CA SER A 40 -7.93 20.20 2.41
C SER A 40 -8.78 20.76 1.27
N PHE A 41 -8.64 20.23 0.06
CA PHE A 41 -9.49 20.57 -1.10
C PHE A 41 -10.73 19.66 -1.23
N GLY A 42 -10.96 18.74 -0.30
CA GLY A 42 -12.06 17.78 -0.36
C GLY A 42 -11.98 16.81 -1.55
N LYS A 43 -10.79 16.65 -2.13
CA LYS A 43 -10.57 15.83 -3.34
C LYS A 43 -9.69 14.63 -3.02
N SER A 44 -9.95 13.51 -3.70
CA SER A 44 -9.01 12.39 -3.67
C SER A 44 -7.69 12.80 -4.34
N ILE A 45 -6.57 12.15 -4.01
CA ILE A 45 -5.30 12.43 -4.69
C ILE A 45 -5.37 12.13 -6.20
N LEU A 46 -6.24 11.22 -6.62
CA LEU A 46 -6.47 10.90 -8.03
C LEU A 46 -7.17 12.05 -8.76
N SER A 47 -8.08 12.75 -8.08
CA SER A 47 -8.84 13.88 -8.62
C SER A 47 -8.08 15.20 -8.48
N PHE A 48 -7.25 15.34 -7.44
CA PHE A 48 -6.46 16.54 -7.18
C PHE A 48 -5.22 16.62 -8.07
N ASP A 49 -4.43 15.54 -8.14
CA ASP A 49 -3.25 15.45 -8.99
C ASP A 49 -2.95 13.99 -9.34
N SER A 50 -3.52 13.56 -10.46
CA SER A 50 -3.50 12.18 -10.95
C SER A 50 -2.11 11.68 -11.40
N PHE A 51 -1.16 12.59 -11.63
CA PHE A 51 0.21 12.33 -12.09
C PHE A 51 1.25 12.43 -10.98
N SER A 52 0.84 12.94 -9.81
CA SER A 52 1.67 12.99 -8.60
C SER A 52 2.26 11.62 -8.23
N LYS A 53 3.39 11.65 -7.51
CA LYS A 53 4.03 10.42 -7.00
C LYS A 53 3.10 9.66 -6.05
N GLY A 54 2.30 10.38 -5.26
CA GLY A 54 1.28 9.80 -4.38
C GLY A 54 0.17 9.09 -5.16
N ALA A 55 -0.41 9.74 -6.18
CA ALA A 55 -1.44 9.13 -7.02
C ALA A 55 -0.96 7.86 -7.72
N ARG A 56 0.26 7.88 -8.27
CA ARG A 56 0.86 6.69 -8.89
C ARG A 56 1.08 5.55 -7.89
N ALA A 57 1.57 5.85 -6.70
CA ALA A 57 1.76 4.85 -5.65
C ALA A 57 0.43 4.20 -5.21
N TYR A 58 -0.64 5.00 -5.04
CA TYR A 58 -1.97 4.47 -4.74
C TYR A 58 -2.56 3.64 -5.87
N LYS A 59 -2.33 4.02 -7.14
CA LYS A 59 -2.74 3.19 -8.30
C LYS A 59 -2.01 1.84 -8.28
N SER A 60 -0.73 1.81 -7.99
CA SER A 60 0.03 0.55 -7.85
C SER A 60 -0.48 -0.30 -6.70
N LEU A 61 -0.73 0.31 -5.53
CA LEU A 61 -1.30 -0.37 -4.37
C LEU A 61 -2.68 -0.97 -4.70
N ALA A 62 -3.56 -0.22 -5.35
CA ALA A 62 -4.87 -0.71 -5.75
C ALA A 62 -4.78 -1.93 -6.68
N LYS A 63 -3.85 -1.90 -7.66
CA LYS A 63 -3.59 -3.07 -8.53
C LYS A 63 -3.14 -4.29 -7.72
N GLU A 64 -2.22 -4.08 -6.77
CA GLU A 64 -1.70 -5.14 -5.92
C GLU A 64 -2.78 -5.75 -5.03
N VAL A 65 -3.65 -4.93 -4.43
CA VAL A 65 -4.82 -5.39 -3.66
C VAL A 65 -5.73 -6.26 -4.52
N ILE A 66 -6.12 -5.78 -5.70
CA ILE A 66 -7.00 -6.53 -6.62
C ILE A 66 -6.37 -7.86 -7.03
N GLN A 67 -5.08 -7.88 -7.34
CA GLN A 67 -4.36 -9.11 -7.69
C GLN A 67 -4.33 -10.11 -6.52
N ARG A 68 -4.08 -9.64 -5.29
CA ARG A 68 -4.05 -10.50 -4.11
C ARG A 68 -5.44 -11.05 -3.78
N THR A 69 -6.49 -10.23 -3.84
CA THR A 69 -7.88 -10.69 -3.62
C THR A 69 -8.29 -11.76 -4.62
N LYS A 70 -8.00 -11.57 -5.91
CA LYS A 70 -8.25 -12.60 -6.94
C LYS A 70 -7.49 -13.91 -6.67
N ASN A 71 -6.27 -13.80 -6.15
CA ASN A 71 -5.48 -14.99 -5.80
C ASN A 71 -6.02 -15.69 -4.55
N GLU A 72 -6.62 -14.96 -3.61
CA GLU A 72 -7.31 -15.52 -2.43
C GLU A 72 -8.60 -16.23 -2.81
N GLU A 73 -9.40 -15.64 -3.72
CA GLU A 73 -10.60 -16.29 -4.29
C GLU A 73 -10.25 -17.58 -5.04
N LYS A 74 -9.13 -17.61 -5.76
CA LYS A 74 -8.66 -18.85 -6.41
C LYS A 74 -8.20 -19.91 -5.40
N LYS A 75 -7.68 -19.52 -4.24
CA LYS A 75 -7.29 -20.44 -3.16
C LYS A 75 -8.51 -21.03 -2.43
N SER A 76 -9.56 -20.25 -2.21
CA SER A 76 -10.78 -20.75 -1.54
C SER A 76 -11.56 -21.79 -2.37
N VAL A 77 -11.44 -21.76 -3.70
CA VAL A 77 -12.03 -22.77 -4.60
C VAL A 77 -11.23 -24.10 -4.60
N GLN A 78 -9.98 -24.11 -4.11
CA GLN A 78 -9.11 -25.30 -4.12
C GLN A 78 -8.68 -25.80 -2.72
N GLY A 79 -9.02 -25.10 -1.63
CA GLY A 79 -8.72 -25.57 -0.28
C GLY A 79 -9.37 -24.69 0.80
N GLY A 80 -10.11 -25.33 1.70
CA GLY A 80 -10.89 -24.67 2.75
C GLY A 80 -10.07 -23.86 3.76
N ALA A 81 -10.70 -22.76 4.18
CA ALA A 81 -10.53 -22.01 5.44
C ALA A 81 -9.12 -21.76 5.99
N ALA A 82 -8.64 -20.51 5.92
CA ALA A 82 -7.76 -19.95 6.97
C ALA A 82 -7.76 -18.40 7.02
N SER A 83 -8.31 -17.91 8.14
CA SER A 83 -8.04 -16.66 8.88
C SER A 83 -7.80 -15.33 8.14
N GLY A 84 -8.82 -14.47 8.19
CA GLY A 84 -8.71 -13.04 7.94
C GLY A 84 -7.95 -12.31 9.06
N GLY A 85 -6.62 -12.23 8.94
CA GLY A 85 -5.82 -11.28 9.71
C GLY A 85 -5.83 -9.91 9.05
N LYS A 86 -6.30 -8.87 9.78
CA LYS A 86 -6.25 -7.47 9.33
C LYS A 86 -4.80 -7.11 8.95
N ARG A 87 -4.56 -6.75 7.68
CA ARG A 87 -3.22 -6.48 7.13
C ARG A 87 -2.92 -4.99 7.12
N PHE A 88 -1.72 -4.63 7.54
CA PHE A 88 -1.30 -3.25 7.75
C PHE A 88 -0.77 -2.62 6.47
N ILE A 89 -1.15 -1.36 6.24
CA ILE A 89 -0.52 -0.47 5.25
C ILE A 89 0.56 0.32 6.00
N VAL A 90 1.82 0.17 5.61
CA VAL A 90 2.95 0.95 6.17
C VAL A 90 3.18 2.21 5.33
#